data_AF-A0A2G2ZWW5-F1
#
_entry.id   AF-A0A2G2ZWW5-F1
#
_cell.length_a   1.000
_cell.length_b   1.000
_cell.length_c   1.000
_cell.angle_alpha   90.00
_cell.angle_beta   90.00
_cell.angle_gamma   90.00
#
_symmetry.space_group_name_H-M   'P 1'
#
loop_
_entity.id
_entity.type
_entity.pdbx_description
1 polymer ?
#
loop_
_entity_poly.entity_id
_entity_poly.type
_entity_poly.pdbx_seq_one_letter_code
_entity_poly.pdbx_strand_id
1 'polypeptide(L)'
;MKTIMETSNSPASSFLSDHTHTIMPSLPQLLSARMLHFPKLSTTSSESNSTKQLKKNQPCYFSSPCRLILRKNIYMLSAVRLMRIELGGAFADLLNEQGRGSGDNEMGYVERTLGFRTRRLDDRDLRLVTEVVGGTIRWRRYLDHLILSLCHDERMFRRMEPLLLQILRIGFYEITKLDVPPYAVVDECVRLSKVALRPGAGNLVNGILRKLAVLKESDSLPAVKVDGDDRQQARGLAILYSHPVWMVRRWTKYFGQEDAIKLMTWNNSYPSFSLRANIGKGLTGADLVSRLKMLKVPHEPSLYLDDFVRIKTGMQV
;
A
#
# COMPACT_ATOMS: atom_id res chain seq x y z
N MET A 1 -7.54 3.22 -63.61
CA MET A 1 -6.19 3.33 -64.18
C MET A 1 -5.22 3.60 -63.03
N LYS A 2 -4.39 2.59 -62.67
CA LYS A 2 -3.15 2.54 -61.84
C LYS A 2 -3.09 3.34 -60.50
N THR A 3 -3.05 2.74 -59.30
CA THR A 3 -1.99 1.96 -58.55
C THR A 3 -0.85 2.80 -57.91
N ILE A 4 -0.41 2.37 -56.70
CA ILE A 4 0.92 2.52 -56.02
C ILE A 4 0.96 3.61 -54.90
N MET A 5 0.97 3.28 -53.59
CA MET A 5 1.97 2.69 -52.65
C MET A 5 3.00 3.66 -52.03
N GLU A 6 2.99 3.70 -50.69
CA GLU A 6 4.05 3.87 -49.66
C GLU A 6 5.29 4.78 -49.87
N THR A 7 5.62 5.63 -48.87
CA THR A 7 6.73 5.43 -47.86
C THR A 7 7.18 6.74 -47.17
N SER A 8 7.42 6.63 -45.85
CA SER A 8 8.37 7.30 -44.94
C SER A 8 8.92 8.73 -45.19
N ASN A 9 8.84 9.61 -44.17
CA ASN A 9 10.00 10.01 -43.34
C ASN A 9 9.66 11.09 -42.29
N SER A 10 10.20 10.91 -41.07
CA SER A 10 10.36 11.96 -40.05
C SER A 10 11.40 13.00 -40.48
N PRO A 11 11.44 14.16 -39.80
CA PRO A 11 12.67 14.43 -39.06
C PRO A 11 12.43 14.89 -37.62
N ALA A 12 13.33 14.44 -36.74
CA ALA A 12 13.53 14.92 -35.39
C ALA A 12 14.52 16.10 -35.38
N SER A 13 14.26 17.09 -34.52
CA SER A 13 15.19 18.01 -33.82
C SER A 13 14.32 19.21 -33.41
N SER A 14 14.31 19.73 -32.20
CA SER A 14 15.39 20.00 -31.24
C SER A 14 14.72 20.52 -29.97
N PHE A 15 15.23 20.19 -28.77
CA PHE A 15 15.22 21.00 -27.54
C PHE A 15 15.42 20.07 -26.34
N LEU A 16 16.65 19.57 -26.20
CA LEU A 16 17.16 18.92 -24.99
C LEU A 16 18.67 19.19 -24.94
N SER A 17 19.06 20.18 -24.14
CA SER A 17 20.36 20.24 -23.48
C SER A 17 20.32 21.34 -22.42
N ASP A 18 20.29 20.95 -21.15
CA ASP A 18 21.35 21.40 -20.25
C ASP A 18 21.44 20.46 -19.04
N HIS A 19 22.56 19.75 -19.01
CA HIS A 19 23.00 18.88 -17.94
C HIS A 19 23.68 19.71 -16.85
N THR A 20 23.38 19.42 -15.58
CA THR A 20 24.41 19.42 -14.54
C THR A 20 24.29 18.12 -13.75
N HIS A 21 25.15 17.16 -14.11
CA HIS A 21 25.38 15.94 -13.35
C HIS A 21 26.27 16.28 -12.15
N THR A 22 25.71 16.23 -10.93
CA THR A 22 26.52 16.12 -9.71
C THR A 22 26.60 14.66 -9.31
N ILE A 23 27.73 14.05 -9.61
CA ILE A 23 28.16 12.74 -9.11
C ILE A 23 28.44 12.89 -7.61
N MET A 24 27.76 12.12 -6.76
CA MET A 24 28.04 12.02 -5.32
C MET A 24 28.70 10.67 -5.00
N PRO A 25 29.66 10.65 -4.06
CA PRO A 25 30.60 9.54 -3.89
C PRO A 25 30.01 8.38 -3.10
N SER A 26 30.54 7.18 -3.38
CA SER A 26 30.36 5.98 -2.58
C SER A 26 31.01 6.14 -1.20
N LEU A 27 30.30 5.77 -0.14
CA LEU A 27 30.81 5.74 1.23
C LEU A 27 30.86 4.31 1.75
N PRO A 28 32.05 3.73 1.97
CA PRO A 28 32.26 2.63 2.89
C PRO A 28 32.85 3.14 4.22
N GLN A 29 32.62 2.35 5.27
CA GLN A 29 33.28 2.36 6.59
C GLN A 29 32.90 3.47 7.57
N LEU A 30 32.13 3.09 8.60
CA LEU A 30 32.34 3.46 10.01
C LEU A 30 31.28 2.78 10.89
N LEU A 31 31.50 1.51 11.24
CA LEU A 31 30.81 0.85 12.37
C LEU A 31 31.88 0.16 13.21
N SER A 32 32.47 0.94 14.12
CA SER A 32 33.27 0.42 15.23
C SER A 32 32.33 -0.11 16.31
N ALA A 33 32.61 -1.34 16.73
CA ALA A 33 31.90 -2.12 17.72
C ALA A 33 31.75 -1.42 19.08
N ARG A 34 30.60 -1.63 19.72
CA ARG A 34 30.50 -1.72 21.18
C ARG A 34 29.36 -2.67 21.56
N MET A 35 29.74 -3.90 21.90
CA MET A 35 28.86 -4.88 22.53
C MET A 35 28.40 -4.35 23.89
N LEU A 36 27.09 -4.39 24.15
CA LEU A 36 26.56 -4.33 25.51
C LEU A 36 25.60 -5.51 25.71
N HIS A 37 25.99 -6.38 26.65
CA HIS A 37 25.20 -7.48 27.21
C HIS A 37 23.97 -6.93 27.95
N PHE A 38 22.82 -7.59 27.80
CA PHE A 38 21.64 -7.41 28.65
C PHE A 38 21.18 -8.76 29.22
N PRO A 39 20.76 -8.83 30.51
CA PRO A 39 20.35 -10.07 31.16
C PRO A 39 18.89 -10.46 30.85
N LYS A 40 18.62 -11.77 30.91
CA LYS A 40 17.30 -12.41 30.70
C LYS A 40 16.34 -12.06 31.86
N LEU A 41 15.07 -11.79 31.54
CA LEU A 41 13.97 -11.91 32.52
C LEU A 41 12.86 -12.83 32.01
N SER A 42 12.39 -13.61 32.97
CA SER A 42 11.50 -14.76 32.93
C SER A 42 10.01 -14.42 32.85
N THR A 43 9.28 -15.38 32.30
CA THR A 43 7.83 -15.50 32.13
C THR A 43 7.06 -15.73 33.44
N THR A 44 5.87 -15.13 33.58
CA THR A 44 4.75 -15.74 34.32
C THR A 44 3.40 -15.34 33.72
N SER A 45 2.58 -16.35 33.50
CA SER A 45 1.22 -16.41 32.95
C SER A 45 0.13 -16.23 34.02
N SER A 46 -1.05 -15.71 33.64
CA SER A 46 -2.33 -16.09 34.27
C SER A 46 -3.52 -15.69 33.39
N GLU A 47 -4.33 -16.69 33.00
CA GLU A 47 -5.60 -16.60 32.28
C GLU A 47 -6.78 -16.33 33.24
N SER A 48 -7.87 -15.72 32.73
CA SER A 48 -9.23 -16.00 33.24
C SER A 48 -10.32 -15.71 32.19
N ASN A 49 -11.29 -16.64 32.14
CA ASN A 49 -12.41 -16.73 31.19
C ASN A 49 -13.63 -15.90 31.62
N SER A 50 -14.42 -15.39 30.67
CA SER A 50 -15.90 -15.47 30.75
C SER A 50 -16.60 -15.22 29.40
N THR A 51 -17.66 -15.99 29.18
CA THR A 51 -18.55 -16.13 28.01
C THR A 51 -19.73 -15.14 27.99
N LYS A 52 -20.15 -14.64 26.81
CA LYS A 52 -21.51 -14.86 26.22
C LYS A 52 -21.82 -14.03 24.94
N GLN A 53 -22.32 -14.79 23.94
CA GLN A 53 -23.45 -14.56 23.02
C GLN A 53 -23.43 -13.56 21.82
N LEU A 54 -23.19 -14.18 20.66
CA LEU A 54 -23.69 -14.00 19.28
C LEU A 54 -24.86 -13.04 18.96
N LYS A 55 -24.64 -12.19 17.93
CA LYS A 55 -25.60 -11.85 16.86
C LYS A 55 -24.88 -11.75 15.48
N LYS A 56 -25.45 -12.47 14.49
CA LYS A 56 -25.21 -12.50 13.01
C LYS A 56 -25.27 -11.09 12.38
N ASN A 57 -24.74 -10.73 11.19
CA ASN A 57 -24.07 -11.38 10.06
C ASN A 57 -23.44 -10.27 9.19
N GLN A 58 -22.11 -10.24 9.05
CA GLN A 58 -21.32 -9.62 7.97
C GLN A 58 -20.02 -10.45 7.90
N PRO A 59 -19.33 -10.62 6.76
CA PRO A 59 -18.12 -11.44 6.71
C PRO A 59 -16.98 -10.70 7.42
N CYS A 60 -16.94 -10.82 8.74
CA CYS A 60 -15.90 -10.28 9.60
C CYS A 60 -14.64 -11.11 9.43
N TYR A 61 -13.71 -10.64 8.59
CA TYR A 61 -12.38 -11.25 8.45
C TYR A 61 -11.42 -10.92 9.60
N PHE A 62 -11.89 -10.57 10.80
CA PHE A 62 -11.00 -10.32 11.94
C PHE A 62 -11.71 -10.61 13.27
N SER A 63 -11.58 -11.84 13.79
CA SER A 63 -11.87 -12.13 15.20
C SER A 63 -11.01 -13.29 15.71
N SER A 64 -9.84 -12.98 16.27
CA SER A 64 -9.16 -13.84 17.25
C SER A 64 -8.19 -12.99 18.10
N PRO A 65 -8.25 -13.01 19.44
CA PRO A 65 -7.48 -12.09 20.30
C PRO A 65 -5.99 -12.42 20.48
N CYS A 66 -5.49 -13.53 19.92
CA CYS A 66 -4.14 -14.04 20.18
C CYS A 66 -3.06 -13.49 19.22
N ARG A 67 -3.26 -12.32 18.60
CA ARG A 67 -2.56 -11.90 17.37
C ARG A 67 -1.72 -10.62 17.49
N LEU A 68 -1.23 -10.30 18.69
CA LEU A 68 -0.50 -9.04 19.00
C LEU A 68 1.02 -9.12 18.88
N ILE A 69 1.62 -10.30 18.67
CA ILE A 69 3.09 -10.46 18.54
C ILE A 69 3.53 -10.78 17.09
N LEU A 70 2.58 -11.09 16.20
CA LEU A 70 2.84 -11.56 14.83
C LEU A 70 2.87 -10.44 13.76
N ARG A 71 2.42 -9.22 14.05
CA ARG A 71 2.34 -8.15 13.04
C ARG A 71 3.64 -7.40 12.79
N LYS A 72 4.63 -7.45 13.69
CA LYS A 72 5.87 -6.69 13.55
C LYS A 72 6.58 -6.95 12.21
N ASN A 73 6.63 -8.21 11.76
CA ASN A 73 7.30 -8.58 10.50
C ASN A 73 6.58 -8.03 9.26
N ILE A 74 5.25 -7.95 9.30
CA ILE A 74 4.43 -7.38 8.23
C ILE A 74 4.73 -5.89 8.06
N TYR A 75 4.82 -5.13 9.16
CA TYR A 75 5.05 -3.68 9.12
C TYR A 75 6.48 -3.38 8.67
N MET A 76 7.45 -4.15 9.15
CA MET A 76 8.85 -4.04 8.72
C MET A 76 8.97 -4.25 7.19
N LEU A 77 8.44 -5.36 6.68
CA LEU A 77 8.51 -5.65 5.25
C LEU A 77 7.74 -4.60 4.44
N SER A 78 6.55 -4.20 4.88
CA SER A 78 5.74 -3.17 4.21
C SER A 78 6.48 -1.83 4.14
N ALA A 79 7.09 -1.38 5.25
CA ALA A 79 7.82 -0.11 5.29
C ALA A 79 9.05 -0.13 4.38
N VAL A 80 9.80 -1.24 4.36
CA VAL A 80 10.96 -1.41 3.48
C VAL A 80 10.54 -1.48 2.01
N ARG A 81 9.45 -2.18 1.69
CA ARG A 81 8.90 -2.23 0.32
C ARG A 81 8.46 -0.84 -0.16
N LEU A 82 7.76 -0.09 0.67
CA LEU A 82 7.38 1.30 0.36
C LEU A 82 8.59 2.21 0.15
N MET A 83 9.61 2.09 1.01
CA MET A 83 10.88 2.81 0.86
C MET A 83 11.55 2.53 -0.49
N ARG A 84 11.60 1.27 -0.92
CA ARG A 84 12.18 0.91 -2.23
C ARG A 84 11.42 1.57 -3.38
N ILE A 85 10.10 1.55 -3.32
CA ILE A 85 9.23 2.14 -4.36
C ILE A 85 9.47 3.65 -4.47
N GLU A 86 9.70 4.34 -3.36
CA GLU A 86 10.05 5.76 -3.37
C GLU A 86 11.43 6.05 -3.94
N LEU A 87 12.41 5.21 -3.62
CA LEU A 87 13.79 5.36 -4.07
C LEU A 87 14.01 4.83 -5.50
N GLY A 88 12.95 4.46 -6.22
CA GLY A 88 13.02 3.99 -7.61
C GLY A 88 13.38 2.52 -7.78
N GLY A 89 13.42 1.72 -6.70
CA GLY A 89 13.50 0.27 -6.77
C GLY A 89 12.17 -0.29 -7.29
N ALA A 90 12.19 -0.94 -8.45
CA ALA A 90 10.99 -1.39 -9.13
C ALA A 90 10.10 -2.28 -8.24
N PHE A 91 8.83 -1.90 -8.13
CA PHE A 91 7.74 -2.74 -7.59
C PHE A 91 7.62 -4.09 -8.34
N ALA A 92 8.12 -4.18 -9.57
CA ALA A 92 8.07 -5.37 -10.40
C ALA A 92 8.95 -6.53 -9.88
N ASP A 93 10.09 -6.24 -9.24
CA ASP A 93 10.97 -7.27 -8.66
C ASP A 93 10.32 -8.00 -7.48
N LEU A 94 9.28 -7.40 -6.91
CA LEU A 94 8.61 -7.76 -5.66
C LEU A 94 7.37 -8.66 -5.92
N LEU A 95 6.83 -8.64 -7.14
CA LEU A 95 5.74 -9.52 -7.58
C LEU A 95 6.23 -10.84 -8.21
N ASN A 96 7.52 -10.93 -8.57
CA ASN A 96 8.09 -12.13 -9.17
C ASN A 96 8.63 -13.08 -8.09
N GLU A 97 7.73 -13.87 -7.49
CA GLU A 97 8.10 -15.03 -6.66
C GLU A 97 8.98 -16.05 -7.42
N GLN A 98 8.94 -16.02 -8.75
CA GLN A 98 9.64 -16.93 -9.66
C GLN A 98 11.12 -16.58 -9.90
N GLY A 99 11.63 -15.49 -9.31
CA GLY A 99 13.07 -15.20 -9.31
C GLY A 99 13.79 -16.09 -8.30
N ARG A 100 14.53 -17.10 -8.79
CA ARG A 100 15.40 -18.03 -8.04
C ARG A 100 15.90 -17.43 -6.69
N GLY A 101 15.28 -17.82 -5.57
CA GLY A 101 15.71 -17.48 -4.20
C GLY A 101 15.03 -16.28 -3.50
N SER A 102 13.85 -15.83 -3.95
CA SER A 102 13.24 -14.54 -3.56
C SER A 102 12.95 -14.31 -2.04
N GLY A 103 12.42 -15.29 -1.31
CA GLY A 103 12.00 -15.08 0.10
C GLY A 103 13.15 -14.83 1.09
N ASP A 104 14.31 -15.47 0.88
CA ASP A 104 15.52 -15.20 1.68
C ASP A 104 16.16 -13.87 1.30
N ASN A 105 16.05 -13.45 0.04
CA ASN A 105 16.62 -12.21 -0.45
C ASN A 105 15.86 -10.97 0.07
N GLU A 106 14.53 -11.03 0.16
CA GLU A 106 13.73 -9.94 0.71
C GLU A 106 13.97 -9.75 2.21
N MET A 107 13.97 -10.84 2.98
CA MET A 107 14.20 -10.78 4.41
C MET A 107 15.66 -10.43 4.74
N GLY A 108 16.61 -10.92 3.94
CA GLY A 108 18.01 -10.47 4.00
C GLY A 108 18.18 -8.99 3.61
N TYR A 109 17.30 -8.44 2.77
CA TYR A 109 17.28 -7.00 2.48
C TYR A 109 16.67 -6.19 3.63
N VAL A 110 15.58 -6.67 4.25
CA VAL A 110 15.04 -6.07 5.48
C VAL A 110 16.10 -6.07 6.58
N GLU A 111 16.83 -7.18 6.76
CA GLU A 111 17.95 -7.28 7.69
C GLU A 111 19.07 -6.28 7.36
N ARG A 112 19.46 -6.13 6.09
CA ARG A 112 20.46 -5.12 5.68
C ARG A 112 19.98 -3.68 5.87
N THR A 113 18.70 -3.42 5.64
CA THR A 113 18.12 -2.06 5.68
C THR A 113 17.84 -1.61 7.12
N LEU A 114 17.29 -2.51 7.94
CA LEU A 114 16.86 -2.20 9.29
C LEU A 114 17.86 -2.68 10.35
N GLY A 115 18.69 -3.67 10.05
CA GLY A 115 19.75 -4.18 10.96
C GLY A 115 19.33 -5.35 11.84
N PHE A 116 18.23 -6.05 11.55
CA PHE A 116 17.76 -7.19 12.37
C PHE A 116 17.05 -8.28 11.57
N ARG A 117 17.19 -9.52 12.03
CA ARG A 117 16.56 -10.71 11.44
C ARG A 117 15.07 -10.74 11.69
N THR A 118 14.33 -11.09 10.64
CA THR A 118 12.89 -11.25 10.65
C THR A 118 12.53 -12.70 10.32
N ARG A 119 11.44 -13.21 10.90
CA ARG A 119 10.95 -14.56 10.60
C ARG A 119 10.35 -14.56 9.20
N ARG A 120 10.56 -15.62 8.42
CA ARG A 120 9.84 -15.82 7.15
C ARG A 120 8.32 -15.72 7.36
N LEU A 121 7.69 -14.93 6.51
CA LEU A 121 6.23 -14.76 6.47
C LEU A 121 5.59 -15.95 5.76
N ASP A 122 4.38 -16.31 6.17
CA ASP A 122 3.54 -17.22 5.42
C ASP A 122 2.77 -16.48 4.31
N ASP A 123 2.11 -17.23 3.42
CA ASP A 123 1.36 -16.66 2.29
C ASP A 123 0.23 -15.74 2.73
N ARG A 124 -0.28 -15.90 3.95
CA ARG A 124 -1.35 -15.04 4.49
C ARG A 124 -0.78 -13.68 4.89
N ASP A 125 0.34 -13.68 5.59
CA ASP A 125 1.03 -12.47 5.99
C ASP A 125 1.58 -11.71 4.77
N LEU A 126 2.08 -12.43 3.75
CA LEU A 126 2.49 -11.83 2.48
C LEU A 126 1.33 -11.14 1.76
N ARG A 127 0.14 -11.76 1.72
CA ARG A 127 -1.07 -11.11 1.19
C ARG A 127 -1.42 -9.83 1.95
N LEU A 128 -1.31 -9.85 3.28
CA LEU A 128 -1.54 -8.64 4.08
C LEU A 128 -0.50 -7.54 3.78
N VAL A 129 0.77 -7.90 3.61
CA VAL A 129 1.82 -6.96 3.18
C VAL A 129 1.46 -6.35 1.82
N THR A 130 1.03 -7.16 0.85
CA THR A 130 0.63 -6.67 -0.48
C THR A 130 -0.55 -5.70 -0.39
N GLU A 131 -1.57 -5.99 0.42
CA GLU A 131 -2.69 -5.07 0.64
C GLU A 131 -2.23 -3.77 1.30
N VAL A 132 -1.41 -3.84 2.36
CA VAL A 132 -0.92 -2.65 3.06
C VAL A 132 -0.05 -1.79 2.15
N VAL A 133 0.89 -2.38 1.41
CA VAL A 133 1.76 -1.65 0.48
C VAL A 133 0.96 -1.06 -0.67
N GLY A 134 0.14 -1.88 -1.35
CA GLY A 134 -0.66 -1.46 -2.48
C GLY A 134 -1.68 -0.38 -2.09
N GLY A 135 -2.35 -0.56 -0.96
CA GLY A 135 -3.30 0.39 -0.41
C GLY A 135 -2.67 1.71 0.04
N THR A 136 -1.50 1.65 0.68
CA THR A 136 -0.73 2.84 1.07
C THR A 136 -0.32 3.65 -0.15
N ILE A 137 0.13 3.00 -1.24
CA ILE A 137 0.47 3.67 -2.50
C ILE A 137 -0.76 4.27 -3.16
N ARG A 138 -1.85 3.50 -3.25
CA ARG A 138 -3.13 3.89 -3.83
C ARG A 138 -3.69 5.16 -3.16
N TRP A 139 -3.60 5.24 -1.84
CA TRP A 139 -4.11 6.37 -1.05
C TRP A 139 -3.05 7.39 -0.64
N ARG A 140 -1.82 7.31 -1.16
CA ARG A 140 -0.66 8.08 -0.68
C ARG A 140 -0.94 9.58 -0.55
N ARG A 141 -1.58 10.18 -1.56
CA ARG A 141 -1.90 11.62 -1.58
C ARG A 141 -2.86 12.04 -0.46
N TYR A 142 -3.89 11.24 -0.22
CA TYR A 142 -4.83 11.47 0.88
C TYR A 142 -4.14 11.29 2.24
N LEU A 143 -3.36 10.22 2.39
CA LEU A 143 -2.61 9.93 3.62
C LEU A 143 -1.60 11.05 3.94
N ASP A 144 -0.86 11.52 2.94
CA ASP A 144 0.09 12.63 3.09
C ASP A 144 -0.61 13.93 3.52
N HIS A 145 -1.79 14.22 2.96
CA HIS A 145 -2.59 15.37 3.38
C HIS A 145 -3.00 15.26 4.85
N LEU A 146 -3.45 14.09 5.31
CA LEU A 146 -3.78 13.88 6.71
C LEU A 146 -2.54 14.01 7.60
N ILE A 147 -1.42 13.36 7.26
CA ILE A 147 -0.18 13.44 8.04
C ILE A 147 0.27 14.90 8.16
N LEU A 148 0.30 15.63 7.05
CA LEU A 148 0.67 17.04 7.01
C LEU A 148 -0.25 17.89 7.90
N SER A 149 -1.56 17.65 7.84
CA SER A 149 -2.56 18.39 8.65
C SER A 149 -2.45 18.11 10.15
N LEU A 150 -1.89 16.95 10.53
CA LEU A 150 -1.67 16.59 11.93
C LEU A 150 -0.32 17.06 12.46
N CYS A 151 0.65 17.33 11.57
CA CYS A 151 1.93 17.93 11.91
C CYS A 151 1.78 19.43 12.25
N HIS A 152 2.62 19.93 13.15
CA HIS A 152 2.59 21.34 13.55
C HIS A 152 3.11 22.29 12.47
N ASP A 153 4.00 21.82 11.60
CA ASP A 153 4.66 22.61 10.55
C ASP A 153 4.87 21.73 9.31
N GLU A 154 4.68 22.30 8.12
CA GLU A 154 5.01 21.67 6.85
C GLU A 154 6.50 21.32 6.73
N ARG A 155 7.39 22.14 7.32
CA ARG A 155 8.83 21.86 7.34
C ARG A 155 9.15 20.54 8.04
N MET A 156 8.38 20.19 9.06
CA MET A 156 8.55 18.92 9.78
C MET A 156 8.22 17.73 8.89
N PHE A 157 7.14 17.80 8.11
CA PHE A 157 6.78 16.77 7.14
C PHE A 157 7.89 16.60 6.08
N ARG A 158 8.38 17.70 5.51
CA ARG A 158 9.41 17.67 4.46
C ARG A 158 10.78 17.17 4.94
N ARG A 159 11.11 17.37 6.23
CA ARG A 159 12.37 16.92 6.84
C ARG A 159 12.26 15.57 7.55
N MET A 160 11.09 14.92 7.48
CA MET A 160 10.87 13.64 8.12
C MET A 160 11.77 12.57 7.50
N GLU A 161 12.33 11.69 8.32
CA GLU A 161 13.08 10.54 7.81
C GLU A 161 12.17 9.70 6.89
N PRO A 162 12.63 9.28 5.70
CA PRO A 162 11.76 8.57 4.76
C PRO A 162 11.10 7.31 5.35
N LEU A 163 11.84 6.54 6.16
CA LEU A 163 11.30 5.34 6.81
C LEU A 163 10.22 5.68 7.86
N LEU A 164 10.42 6.77 8.61
CA LEU A 164 9.41 7.28 9.55
C LEU A 164 8.11 7.68 8.82
N LEU A 165 8.24 8.33 7.66
CA LEU A 165 7.08 8.69 6.84
C LEU A 165 6.33 7.44 6.34
N GLN A 166 7.04 6.38 5.94
CA GLN A 166 6.38 5.12 5.56
C GLN A 166 5.64 4.46 6.72
N ILE A 167 6.23 4.45 7.93
CA ILE A 167 5.57 3.91 9.12
C ILE A 167 4.28 4.68 9.42
N LEU A 168 4.32 6.02 9.34
CA LEU A 168 3.12 6.83 9.52
C LEU A 168 2.09 6.54 8.44
N ARG A 169 2.48 6.47 7.17
CA ARG A 169 1.54 6.17 6.08
C ARG A 169 0.85 4.82 6.24
N ILE A 170 1.59 3.78 6.63
CA ILE A 170 1.02 2.46 6.96
C ILE A 170 -0.01 2.63 8.09
N GLY A 171 0.36 3.30 9.18
CA GLY A 171 -0.52 3.49 10.32
C GLY A 171 -1.78 4.28 9.98
N PHE A 172 -1.66 5.34 9.19
CA PHE A 172 -2.81 6.12 8.71
C PHE A 172 -3.68 5.30 7.78
N TYR A 173 -3.10 4.50 6.88
CA TYR A 173 -3.84 3.66 5.96
C TYR A 173 -4.66 2.60 6.71
N GLU A 174 -4.06 1.89 7.64
CA GLU A 174 -4.76 0.86 8.42
C GLU A 174 -5.86 1.44 9.30
N ILE A 175 -5.60 2.58 9.94
CA ILE A 175 -6.61 3.25 10.77
C ILE A 175 -7.74 3.79 9.90
N THR A 176 -7.48 4.42 8.76
CA THR A 176 -8.51 5.15 8.00
C THR A 176 -9.19 4.35 6.89
N LYS A 177 -8.54 3.32 6.34
CA LYS A 177 -9.04 2.56 5.16
C LYS A 177 -9.28 1.08 5.42
N LEU A 178 -8.58 0.48 6.38
CA LEU A 178 -8.77 -0.94 6.75
C LEU A 178 -9.50 -1.13 8.08
N ASP A 179 -9.88 -0.03 8.75
CA ASP A 179 -10.60 -0.03 10.02
C ASP A 179 -9.95 -0.92 11.11
N VAL A 180 -8.62 -1.03 11.09
CA VAL A 180 -7.87 -1.76 12.12
C VAL A 180 -7.94 -0.98 13.44
N PRO A 181 -8.15 -1.65 14.59
CA PRO A 181 -8.24 -0.96 15.87
C PRO A 181 -7.04 -0.04 16.14
N PRO A 182 -7.25 1.26 16.41
CA PRO A 182 -6.14 2.22 16.48
C PRO A 182 -5.07 1.86 17.50
N TYR A 183 -5.44 1.31 18.66
CA TYR A 183 -4.48 0.91 19.69
C TYR A 183 -3.47 -0.12 19.17
N ALA A 184 -3.91 -1.08 18.34
CA ALA A 184 -3.06 -2.13 17.80
C ALA A 184 -2.08 -1.57 16.77
N VAL A 185 -2.57 -0.69 15.90
CA VAL A 185 -1.75 -0.01 14.88
C VAL A 185 -0.72 0.91 15.53
N VAL A 186 -1.13 1.72 16.52
CA VAL A 186 -0.24 2.63 17.25
C VAL A 186 0.88 1.83 17.91
N ASP A 187 0.55 0.77 18.63
CA ASP A 187 1.50 -0.06 19.36
C ASP A 187 2.55 -0.70 18.43
N GLU A 188 2.13 -1.27 17.29
CA GLU A 188 3.06 -1.81 16.29
C GLU A 188 3.94 -0.75 15.64
N CYS A 189 3.37 0.36 15.19
CA CYS A 189 4.13 1.45 14.58
C CYS A 189 5.15 2.06 15.57
N VAL A 190 4.78 2.20 16.85
CA VAL A 190 5.67 2.70 17.90
C VAL A 190 6.79 1.71 18.18
N ARG A 191 6.49 0.41 18.29
CA ARG A 191 7.51 -0.64 18.44
C ARG A 191 8.49 -0.63 17.28
N LEU A 192 7.99 -0.60 16.05
CA LEU A 192 8.83 -0.56 14.85
C LEU A 192 9.73 0.69 14.86
N SER A 193 9.17 1.85 15.16
CA SER A 193 9.92 3.11 15.18
C SER A 193 11.02 3.14 16.24
N LYS A 194 10.76 2.56 17.43
CA LYS A 194 11.78 2.47 18.50
C LYS A 194 12.98 1.60 18.11
N VAL A 195 12.76 0.62 17.25
CA VAL A 195 13.79 -0.36 16.87
C VAL A 195 14.53 0.06 15.59
N ALA A 196 13.82 0.70 14.65
CA ALA A 196 14.36 1.03 13.32
C ALA A 196 14.81 2.47 13.13
N LEU A 197 14.50 3.38 14.06
CA LEU A 197 14.77 4.81 13.91
C LEU A 197 15.47 5.38 15.14
N ARG A 198 15.87 6.66 15.04
CA ARG A 198 16.52 7.40 16.13
C ARG A 198 15.68 7.43 17.43
N PRO A 199 16.33 7.59 18.60
CA PRO A 199 15.63 7.84 19.87
C PRO A 199 14.62 8.98 19.75
N GLY A 200 13.42 8.78 20.30
CA GLY A 200 12.33 9.75 20.24
C GLY A 200 11.38 9.59 19.04
N ALA A 201 11.77 8.89 17.96
CA ALA A 201 10.88 8.65 16.81
C ALA A 201 9.59 7.92 17.21
N GLY A 202 9.69 6.92 18.10
CA GLY A 202 8.51 6.22 18.62
C GLY A 202 7.54 7.12 19.38
N ASN A 203 8.02 8.15 20.10
CA ASN A 203 7.14 9.09 20.80
C ASN A 203 6.39 9.98 19.81
N LEU A 204 7.07 10.40 18.74
CA LEU A 204 6.45 11.17 17.67
C LEU A 204 5.34 10.38 16.96
N VAL A 205 5.63 9.13 16.58
CA VAL A 205 4.64 8.24 15.96
C VAL A 205 3.44 8.02 16.88
N ASN A 206 3.69 7.78 18.17
CA ASN A 206 2.62 7.65 19.16
C ASN A 206 1.73 8.90 19.22
N GLY A 207 2.34 10.10 19.28
CA GLY A 207 1.61 11.36 19.35
C GLY A 207 0.72 11.60 18.13
N ILE A 208 1.28 11.42 16.93
CA ILE A 208 0.55 11.64 15.67
C ILE A 208 -0.59 10.62 15.51
N LEU A 209 -0.32 9.33 15.70
CA LEU A 209 -1.33 8.28 15.49
C LEU A 209 -2.43 8.30 16.56
N ARG A 210 -2.13 8.67 17.81
CA ARG A 210 -3.17 8.87 18.84
C ARG A 210 -4.05 10.07 18.49
N LYS A 211 -3.46 11.17 18.02
CA LYS A 211 -4.23 12.32 17.53
C LYS A 211 -5.15 11.91 16.38
N LEU A 212 -4.65 11.12 15.43
CA LEU A 212 -5.46 10.56 14.34
C LEU A 212 -6.62 9.71 14.88
N ALA A 213 -6.36 8.83 15.85
CA ALA A 213 -7.37 7.96 16.43
C ALA A 213 -8.54 8.75 17.03
N VAL A 214 -8.22 9.79 17.82
CA VAL A 214 -9.22 10.68 18.42
C VAL A 214 -10.02 11.40 17.34
N LEU A 215 -9.37 11.97 16.33
CA LEU A 215 -10.05 12.68 15.24
C LEU A 215 -10.93 11.74 14.39
N LYS A 216 -10.53 10.47 14.22
CA LYS A 216 -11.34 9.47 13.52
C LYS A 216 -12.59 9.11 14.34
N GLU A 217 -12.44 8.92 15.66
CA GLU A 217 -13.55 8.58 16.55
C GLU A 217 -14.60 9.71 16.63
N SER A 218 -14.16 10.96 16.59
CA SER A 218 -15.04 12.13 16.60
C SER A 218 -15.52 12.58 15.21
N ASP A 219 -15.25 11.80 14.16
CA ASP A 219 -15.52 12.14 12.75
C ASP A 219 -15.04 13.56 12.36
N SER A 220 -13.91 13.97 12.91
CA SER A 220 -13.32 15.31 12.80
C SER A 220 -12.01 15.30 12.03
N LEU A 221 -11.85 14.36 11.09
CA LEU A 221 -10.66 14.31 10.25
C LEU A 221 -10.54 15.62 9.43
N PRO A 222 -9.31 16.13 9.20
CA PRO A 222 -9.09 17.33 8.41
C PRO A 222 -9.82 17.30 7.07
N ALA A 223 -10.75 18.23 6.88
CA ALA A 223 -11.52 18.33 5.65
C ALA A 223 -10.65 18.84 4.50
N VAL A 224 -10.76 18.19 3.34
CA VAL A 224 -10.15 18.66 2.10
C VAL A 224 -11.11 19.64 1.46
N LYS A 225 -10.64 20.86 1.20
CA LYS A 225 -11.43 21.87 0.49
C LYS A 225 -11.54 21.53 -0.99
N VAL A 226 -12.77 21.54 -1.50
CA VAL A 226 -13.11 21.36 -2.93
C VAL A 226 -13.97 22.54 -3.37
N ASP A 227 -13.47 23.74 -3.12
CA ASP A 227 -14.11 25.01 -3.43
C ASP A 227 -13.21 25.86 -4.34
N GLY A 228 -13.76 26.99 -4.79
CA GLY A 228 -13.04 27.95 -5.63
C GLY A 228 -13.02 27.59 -7.12
N ASP A 229 -11.95 27.94 -7.80
CA ASP A 229 -11.82 27.76 -9.25
C ASP A 229 -11.64 26.28 -9.66
N ASP A 230 -11.79 25.98 -10.95
CA ASP A 230 -11.62 24.63 -11.50
C ASP A 230 -10.28 23.97 -11.10
N ARG A 231 -9.21 24.78 -10.90
CA ARG A 231 -7.89 24.27 -10.53
C ARG A 231 -7.83 23.91 -9.06
N GLN A 232 -8.45 24.70 -8.19
CA GLN A 232 -8.56 24.46 -6.75
C GLN A 232 -9.45 23.26 -6.47
N GLN A 233 -10.61 23.17 -7.10
CA GLN A 233 -11.49 22.01 -7.02
C GLN A 233 -10.77 20.72 -7.45
N ALA A 234 -10.06 20.75 -8.59
CA ALA A 234 -9.32 19.59 -9.05
C ALA A 234 -8.16 19.20 -8.12
N ARG A 235 -7.52 20.14 -7.42
CA ARG A 235 -6.52 19.83 -6.38
C ARG A 235 -7.17 19.16 -5.17
N GLY A 236 -8.33 19.63 -4.73
CA GLY A 236 -9.10 19.00 -3.65
C GLY A 236 -9.50 17.57 -3.98
N LEU A 237 -10.10 17.36 -5.16
CA LEU A 237 -10.45 16.02 -5.67
C LEU A 237 -9.22 15.11 -5.82
N ALA A 238 -8.10 15.63 -6.30
CA ALA A 238 -6.84 14.89 -6.41
C ALA A 238 -6.30 14.40 -5.06
N ILE A 239 -6.55 15.15 -3.98
CA ILE A 239 -6.21 14.71 -2.62
C ILE A 239 -7.22 13.67 -2.16
N LEU A 240 -8.52 13.99 -2.20
CA LEU A 240 -9.60 13.13 -1.71
C LEU A 240 -9.57 11.74 -2.32
N TYR A 241 -9.39 11.66 -3.64
CA TYR A 241 -9.36 10.39 -4.34
C TYR A 241 -7.93 9.92 -4.65
N SER A 242 -6.89 10.61 -4.19
CA SER A 242 -5.50 10.21 -4.37
C SER A 242 -5.00 10.04 -5.82
N HIS A 243 -5.49 10.87 -6.75
CA HIS A 243 -5.07 10.87 -8.15
C HIS A 243 -4.15 12.08 -8.48
N PRO A 244 -3.32 12.02 -9.53
CA PRO A 244 -2.56 13.19 -9.99
C PRO A 244 -3.49 14.34 -10.42
N VAL A 245 -3.14 15.57 -10.03
CA VAL A 245 -3.97 16.77 -10.33
C VAL A 245 -4.25 16.91 -11.83
N TRP A 246 -3.26 16.65 -12.69
CA TRP A 246 -3.43 16.75 -14.14
C TRP A 246 -4.48 15.76 -14.67
N MET A 247 -4.57 14.58 -14.07
CA MET A 247 -5.48 13.50 -14.46
C MET A 247 -6.90 13.81 -14.01
N VAL A 248 -7.05 14.30 -12.77
CA VAL A 248 -8.34 14.80 -12.27
C VAL A 248 -8.86 15.93 -13.14
N ARG A 249 -8.04 16.95 -13.44
CA ARG A 249 -8.42 18.06 -14.33
C ARG A 249 -8.83 17.59 -15.71
N ARG A 250 -8.16 16.56 -16.23
CA ARG A 250 -8.51 15.95 -17.52
C ARG A 250 -9.89 15.31 -17.42
N TRP A 251 -10.12 14.43 -16.45
CA TRP A 251 -11.38 13.72 -16.33
C TRP A 251 -12.56 14.63 -16.01
N THR A 252 -12.41 15.60 -15.12
CA THR A 252 -13.48 16.56 -14.82
C THR A 252 -13.86 17.38 -16.06
N LYS A 253 -12.89 17.73 -16.91
CA LYS A 253 -13.14 18.42 -18.17
C LYS A 253 -13.85 17.56 -19.21
N TYR A 254 -13.50 16.27 -19.32
CA TYR A 254 -14.05 15.39 -20.37
C TYR A 254 -15.37 14.73 -19.99
N PHE A 255 -15.52 14.31 -18.74
CA PHE A 255 -16.67 13.54 -18.27
C PHE A 255 -17.61 14.36 -17.36
N GLY A 256 -17.23 15.58 -16.98
CA GLY A 256 -17.87 16.30 -15.89
C GLY A 256 -17.40 15.79 -14.52
N GLN A 257 -17.70 16.57 -13.48
CA GLN A 257 -17.20 16.31 -12.13
C GLN A 257 -17.79 15.02 -11.52
N GLU A 258 -19.09 14.79 -11.68
CA GLU A 258 -19.78 13.64 -11.09
C GLU A 258 -19.26 12.31 -11.63
N ASP A 259 -19.13 12.16 -12.94
CA ASP A 259 -18.63 10.93 -13.55
C ASP A 259 -17.12 10.75 -13.35
N ALA A 260 -16.36 11.84 -13.30
CA ALA A 260 -14.96 11.78 -12.89
C ALA A 260 -14.81 11.26 -11.45
N ILE A 261 -15.69 11.66 -10.53
CA ILE A 261 -15.73 11.14 -9.16
C ILE A 261 -16.04 9.64 -9.14
N LYS A 262 -17.01 9.18 -9.92
CA LYS A 262 -17.32 7.74 -10.06
C LYS A 262 -16.12 6.96 -10.56
N LEU A 263 -15.43 7.46 -11.60
CA LEU A 263 -14.22 6.85 -12.15
C LEU A 263 -13.09 6.77 -11.11
N MET A 264 -12.81 7.88 -10.43
CA MET A 264 -11.78 7.93 -9.38
C MET A 264 -12.09 7.01 -8.20
N THR A 265 -13.37 6.91 -7.82
CA THR A 265 -13.83 5.99 -6.77
C THR A 265 -13.64 4.55 -7.21
N TRP A 266 -13.99 4.23 -8.46
CA TRP A 266 -13.80 2.90 -9.03
C TRP A 266 -12.32 2.50 -9.12
N ASN A 267 -11.44 3.40 -9.56
CA ASN A 267 -9.99 3.15 -9.60
C ASN A 267 -9.41 2.78 -8.23
N ASN A 268 -10.00 3.31 -7.15
CA ASN A 268 -9.54 3.03 -5.79
C ASN A 268 -10.17 1.79 -5.15
N SER A 269 -11.17 1.20 -5.81
CA SER A 269 -11.82 -0.03 -5.36
C SER A 269 -10.87 -1.23 -5.41
N TYR A 270 -11.27 -2.33 -4.77
CA TYR A 270 -10.47 -3.54 -4.81
C TYR A 270 -10.35 -4.08 -6.25
N PRO A 271 -9.15 -4.49 -6.69
CA PRO A 271 -8.98 -5.05 -8.01
C PRO A 271 -9.80 -6.34 -8.14
N SER A 272 -10.52 -6.45 -9.25
CA SER A 272 -11.18 -7.71 -9.63
C SER A 272 -10.26 -8.51 -10.56
N PHE A 273 -10.20 -9.82 -10.35
CA PHE A 273 -9.43 -10.71 -11.20
C PHE A 273 -10.35 -11.35 -12.23
N SER A 274 -9.92 -11.35 -13.48
CA SER A 274 -10.63 -12.01 -14.57
C SER A 274 -9.75 -13.10 -15.16
N LEU A 275 -10.34 -14.26 -15.38
CA LEU A 275 -9.74 -15.35 -16.12
C LEU A 275 -10.23 -15.29 -17.57
N ARG A 276 -9.32 -15.58 -18.50
CA ARG A 276 -9.66 -15.77 -19.91
C ARG A 276 -9.49 -17.23 -20.28
N ALA A 277 -10.51 -17.83 -20.86
CA ALA A 277 -10.42 -19.16 -21.44
C ALA A 277 -9.38 -19.18 -22.58
N ASN A 278 -8.53 -20.20 -22.59
CA ASN A 278 -7.54 -20.36 -23.66
C ASN A 278 -8.14 -21.22 -24.77
N ILE A 279 -8.82 -20.58 -25.72
CA ILE A 279 -9.48 -21.24 -26.85
C ILE A 279 -8.48 -22.04 -27.69
N GLY A 280 -7.23 -21.59 -27.80
CA GLY A 280 -6.16 -22.31 -28.51
C GLY A 280 -5.81 -23.67 -27.90
N LYS A 281 -6.26 -23.94 -26.67
CA LYS A 281 -6.16 -25.26 -26.01
C LYS A 281 -7.51 -26.00 -25.96
N GLY A 282 -8.51 -25.55 -26.72
CA GLY A 282 -9.84 -26.13 -26.75
C GLY A 282 -10.69 -25.84 -25.50
N LEU A 283 -10.34 -24.83 -24.70
CA LEU A 283 -11.13 -24.42 -23.54
C LEU A 283 -12.06 -23.25 -23.91
N THR A 284 -13.35 -23.41 -23.63
CA THR A 284 -14.36 -22.35 -23.80
C THR A 284 -14.64 -21.61 -22.48
N GLY A 285 -15.28 -20.44 -22.55
CA GLY A 285 -15.79 -19.74 -21.36
C GLY A 285 -16.77 -20.60 -20.54
N ALA A 286 -17.60 -21.41 -21.20
CA ALA A 286 -18.54 -22.32 -20.54
C ALA A 286 -17.82 -23.44 -19.75
N ASP A 287 -16.72 -23.97 -20.30
CA ASP A 287 -15.89 -24.96 -19.60
C ASP A 287 -15.24 -24.36 -18.36
N LEU A 288 -14.78 -23.11 -18.47
CA LEU A 288 -14.18 -22.37 -17.36
C LEU A 288 -15.21 -22.13 -16.23
N VAL A 289 -16.41 -21.66 -16.58
CA VAL A 289 -17.54 -21.52 -15.64
C VAL A 289 -17.86 -22.85 -14.96
N SER A 290 -17.92 -23.95 -15.73
CA SER A 290 -18.22 -25.28 -15.19
C SER A 290 -17.15 -25.75 -14.20
N ARG A 291 -15.87 -25.55 -14.51
CA ARG A 291 -14.76 -25.82 -13.57
C ARG A 291 -14.84 -24.98 -12.31
N LEU A 292 -15.10 -23.68 -12.43
CA LEU A 292 -15.23 -22.79 -11.27
C LEU A 292 -16.42 -23.16 -10.38
N LYS A 293 -17.53 -23.60 -10.96
CA LYS A 293 -18.69 -24.16 -10.22
C LYS A 293 -18.30 -25.41 -9.43
N MET A 294 -17.57 -26.35 -10.05
CA MET A 294 -17.10 -27.56 -9.36
C MET A 294 -16.17 -27.23 -8.19
N LEU A 295 -15.27 -26.27 -8.38
CA LEU A 295 -14.34 -25.80 -7.35
C LEU A 295 -15.00 -24.89 -6.30
N LYS A 296 -16.31 -24.60 -6.44
CA LYS A 296 -17.08 -23.71 -5.56
C LYS A 296 -16.47 -22.31 -5.44
N VAL A 297 -15.84 -21.82 -6.50
CA VAL A 297 -15.26 -20.47 -6.57
C VAL A 297 -16.33 -19.48 -7.00
N PRO A 298 -16.63 -18.42 -6.21
CA PRO A 298 -17.58 -17.39 -6.60
C PRO A 298 -17.11 -16.61 -7.84
N HIS A 299 -17.93 -16.58 -8.89
CA HIS A 299 -17.60 -15.95 -10.17
C HIS A 299 -18.80 -15.30 -10.84
N GLU A 300 -18.52 -14.44 -11.82
CA GLU A 300 -19.47 -13.78 -12.72
C GLU A 300 -18.95 -13.90 -14.16
N PRO A 301 -19.74 -14.41 -15.11
CA PRO A 301 -19.38 -14.33 -16.52
C PRO A 301 -19.33 -12.86 -16.96
N SER A 302 -18.44 -12.54 -17.89
CA SER A 302 -18.38 -11.22 -18.49
C SER A 302 -19.64 -10.95 -19.32
N LEU A 303 -20.15 -9.71 -19.26
CA LEU A 303 -21.30 -9.28 -20.06
C LEU A 303 -20.97 -9.01 -21.53
N TYR A 304 -19.68 -8.82 -21.84
CA TYR A 304 -19.23 -8.33 -23.15
C TYR A 304 -18.31 -9.30 -23.89
N LEU A 305 -17.73 -10.29 -23.19
CA LEU A 305 -16.71 -11.17 -23.75
C LEU A 305 -16.95 -12.60 -23.28
N ASP A 306 -17.33 -13.48 -24.20
CA ASP A 306 -17.77 -14.84 -23.87
C ASP A 306 -16.66 -15.70 -23.22
N ASP A 307 -15.39 -15.39 -23.51
CA ASP A 307 -14.24 -16.14 -22.98
C ASP A 307 -13.77 -15.67 -21.60
N PHE A 308 -14.35 -14.60 -21.06
CA PHE A 308 -13.91 -14.00 -19.80
C PHE A 308 -14.86 -14.30 -18.65
N VAL A 309 -14.28 -14.67 -17.52
CA VAL A 309 -14.99 -14.90 -16.26
C VAL A 309 -14.30 -14.11 -15.16
N ARG A 310 -15.06 -13.24 -14.49
CA ARG A 310 -14.60 -12.47 -13.33
C ARG A 310 -14.74 -13.31 -12.07
N ILE A 311 -13.72 -13.32 -11.23
CA ILE A 311 -13.73 -13.96 -9.91
C ILE A 311 -14.10 -12.92 -8.86
N LYS A 312 -15.05 -13.25 -7.98
CA LYS A 312 -15.44 -12.35 -6.88
C LYS A 312 -14.50 -12.45 -5.67
N THR A 313 -13.97 -13.64 -5.42
CA THR A 313 -13.14 -13.93 -4.25
C THR A 313 -12.19 -15.09 -4.54
N GLY A 314 -10.96 -15.03 -4.02
CA GLY A 314 -10.11 -16.23 -3.89
C GLY A 314 -8.94 -16.39 -4.88
N MET A 315 -8.61 -15.39 -5.69
CA MET A 315 -7.36 -15.38 -6.47
C MET A 315 -6.52 -14.13 -6.17
N GLN A 316 -6.02 -14.05 -4.94
CA GLN A 316 -4.80 -13.29 -4.66
C GLN A 316 -3.76 -14.37 -4.36
N VAL A 317 -3.07 -14.82 -5.40
CA VAL A 317 -1.89 -15.69 -5.27
C VAL A 317 -0.79 -14.83 -4.65
#